data_AF-A0AAV7BVL6-F1
#
_entry.id   AF-A0AAV7BVL6-F1
#
_cell.length_a   1.000
_cell.length_b   1.000
_cell.length_c   1.000
_cell.angle_alpha   90.00
_cell.angle_beta   90.00
_cell.angle_gamma   90.00
#
_symmetry.space_group_name_H-M   'P 1'
#
loop_
_entity.id
_entity.type
_entity.pdbx_description
1 polymer ?
#
loop_
_entity_poly.entity_id
_entity_poly.type
_entity_poly.pdbx_seq_one_letter_code
_entity_poly.pdbx_strand_id
1 'polypeptide(L)'
;MLFSICLTLVFLLQLSAGIVGFVFSDKARGKVSEVISNAIVHYRDDLDLQNLIDFGQREFNCCGGISYNDWSQNIYFNCSSENQSRERCSVPYSCCLHNEDEAVVNTMCGYRVQTLDYLEAGEYIHTNGCIDKLVNWLHSNLFLLGGVALGLAIPQVTFYKAFM
;
A
#
# COMPACT_ATOMS: atom_id res chain seq x y z
N MET A 1 -1.27 38.42 -14.86
CA MET A 1 -2.65 38.20 -14.39
C MET A 1 -3.05 36.72 -14.40
N LEU A 2 -3.10 36.03 -15.56
CA LEU A 2 -3.41 34.58 -15.63
C LEU A 2 -2.50 33.70 -14.75
N PHE A 3 -1.19 33.93 -14.76
CA PHE A 3 -0.23 33.19 -13.94
C PHE A 3 -0.54 33.27 -12.43
N SER A 4 -0.80 34.47 -11.91
CA SER A 4 -1.14 34.68 -10.50
C SER A 4 -2.48 34.03 -10.13
N ILE A 5 -3.49 34.12 -11.00
CA ILE A 5 -4.78 33.45 -10.82
C ILE A 5 -4.60 31.92 -10.74
N CYS A 6 -3.80 31.33 -11.64
CA CYS A 6 -3.50 29.91 -11.60
C CYS A 6 -2.79 29.48 -10.31
N LEU A 7 -1.79 30.25 -9.85
CA LEU A 7 -1.09 29.95 -8.59
C LEU A 7 -2.03 30.02 -7.38
N THR A 8 -2.90 31.03 -7.31
CA THR A 8 -3.90 31.12 -6.23
C THR A 8 -4.86 29.94 -6.24
N LEU A 9 -5.33 29.51 -7.41
CA LEU A 9 -6.21 28.34 -7.53
C LEU A 9 -5.51 27.04 -7.08
N VAL A 10 -4.26 26.83 -7.50
CA VAL A 10 -3.48 25.66 -7.08
C VAL A 10 -3.26 25.66 -5.58
N PHE A 11 -2.95 26.81 -4.97
CA PHE A 11 -2.76 26.92 -3.53
C PHE A 11 -4.04 26.58 -2.75
N LEU A 12 -5.20 27.08 -3.21
CA LEU A 12 -6.50 26.76 -2.59
C LEU A 12 -6.84 25.26 -2.72
N LEU A 13 -6.49 24.63 -3.85
CA LEU A 13 -6.66 23.20 -4.02
C LEU A 13 -5.74 22.40 -3.09
N GLN A 14 -4.48 22.81 -2.90
CA GLN A 14 -3.56 22.17 -1.97
C GLN A 14 -4.03 22.30 -0.52
N LEU A 15 -4.48 23.48 -0.11
CA LEU A 15 -5.02 23.72 1.24
C LEU A 15 -6.27 22.86 1.47
N SER A 16 -7.22 22.88 0.54
CA SER A 16 -8.46 22.11 0.67
C SER A 16 -8.21 20.61 0.67
N ALA A 17 -7.31 20.09 -0.19
CA ALA A 17 -6.89 18.69 -0.18
C ALA A 17 -6.25 18.30 1.16
N GLY A 18 -5.39 19.15 1.73
CA GLY A 18 -4.79 18.91 3.04
C GLY A 18 -5.82 18.85 4.17
N ILE A 19 -6.78 19.79 4.19
CA ILE A 19 -7.86 19.81 5.18
C ILE A 19 -8.74 18.56 5.04
N VAL A 20 -9.16 18.23 3.81
CA VAL A 20 -10.00 17.05 3.56
C VAL A 20 -9.27 15.76 3.94
N GLY A 21 -8.00 15.62 3.56
CA GLY A 21 -7.19 14.46 3.91
C GLY A 21 -7.02 14.28 5.41
N PHE A 22 -6.89 15.38 6.15
CA PHE A 22 -6.80 15.34 7.61
C PHE A 22 -8.15 14.97 8.27
N VAL A 23 -9.23 15.69 7.91
CA VAL A 23 -10.56 15.51 8.51
C VAL A 23 -11.17 14.14 8.17
N PHE A 24 -10.97 13.66 6.95
CA PHE A 24 -11.54 12.39 6.47
C PHE A 24 -10.51 11.25 6.42
N SER A 25 -9.47 11.32 7.23
CA SER A 25 -8.40 10.32 7.30
C SER A 25 -8.93 8.89 7.54
N ASP A 26 -9.86 8.70 8.47
CA ASP A 26 -10.49 7.40 8.72
C ASP A 26 -11.27 6.87 7.50
N LYS A 27 -12.00 7.76 6.81
CA LYS A 27 -12.74 7.39 5.61
C LYS A 27 -11.80 7.05 4.45
N ALA A 28 -10.69 7.77 4.33
CA ALA A 28 -9.65 7.46 3.37
C ALA A 28 -9.05 6.07 3.64
N ARG A 29 -8.75 5.74 4.90
CA ARG A 29 -8.30 4.40 5.30
C ARG A 29 -9.30 3.31 4.91
N GLY A 30 -10.59 3.53 5.17
CA GLY A 30 -11.65 2.60 4.75
C GLY A 30 -11.69 2.40 3.24
N LYS A 31 -11.54 3.48 2.45
CA LYS A 31 -11.48 3.38 0.98
C LYS A 31 -10.24 2.68 0.47
N VAL A 32 -9.08 2.90 1.09
CA VAL A 32 -7.86 2.16 0.75
C VAL A 32 -8.06 0.66 1.02
N SER A 33 -8.70 0.29 2.13
CA SER A 33 -9.03 -1.11 2.44
C SER A 33 -9.91 -1.76 1.38
N GLU A 34 -10.97 -1.07 0.95
CA GLU A 34 -11.87 -1.53 -0.11
C GLU A 34 -11.12 -1.72 -1.44
N VAL A 35 -10.26 -0.77 -1.81
CA VAL A 35 -9.45 -0.84 -3.04
C VAL A 35 -8.50 -2.03 -2.99
N ILE A 36 -7.78 -2.24 -1.88
CA ILE A 36 -6.84 -3.36 -1.74
C ILE A 36 -7.59 -4.70 -1.73
N SER A 37 -8.72 -4.81 -1.01
CA SER A 37 -9.51 -6.04 -1.00
C SER A 37 -10.02 -6.40 -2.40
N ASN A 38 -10.55 -5.42 -3.15
CA ASN A 38 -10.94 -5.63 -4.55
C ASN A 38 -9.75 -6.04 -5.42
N ALA A 39 -8.57 -5.46 -5.17
CA ALA A 39 -7.36 -5.79 -5.89
C ALA A 39 -6.90 -7.24 -5.61
N ILE A 40 -7.01 -7.72 -4.37
CA ILE A 40 -6.72 -9.11 -3.99
C ILE A 40 -7.70 -10.07 -4.68
N VAL A 41 -8.99 -9.77 -4.67
CA VAL A 41 -10.02 -10.61 -5.32
C VAL A 41 -9.70 -10.83 -6.80
N HIS A 42 -9.26 -9.78 -7.51
CA HIS A 42 -8.98 -9.80 -8.94
C HIS A 42 -7.48 -9.94 -9.28
N TYR A 43 -6.65 -10.37 -8.32
CA TYR A 43 -5.18 -10.38 -8.45
C TYR A 43 -4.64 -11.09 -9.68
N ARG A 44 -5.32 -12.14 -10.17
CA ARG A 44 -4.92 -12.91 -11.35
C ARG A 44 -5.59 -12.47 -12.65
N ASP A 45 -6.49 -11.50 -12.59
CA ASP A 45 -7.30 -11.09 -13.74
C ASP A 45 -6.61 -10.00 -14.57
N ASP A 46 -5.73 -9.21 -13.94
CA ASP A 46 -5.02 -8.08 -14.55
C ASP A 46 -3.54 -8.07 -14.11
N LEU A 47 -2.61 -8.09 -15.07
CA LEU A 47 -1.17 -8.08 -14.81
C LEU A 47 -0.69 -6.77 -14.17
N ASP A 48 -1.27 -5.63 -14.52
CA ASP A 48 -0.88 -4.33 -13.96
C ASP A 48 -1.31 -4.24 -12.50
N LEU A 49 -2.51 -4.75 -12.18
CA LEU A 49 -2.98 -4.89 -10.81
C LEU A 49 -2.09 -5.82 -9.99
N GLN A 50 -1.69 -6.95 -10.59
CA GLN A 50 -0.77 -7.90 -9.98
C GLN A 50 0.57 -7.24 -9.64
N ASN A 51 1.19 -6.56 -10.62
CA ASN A 51 2.46 -5.87 -10.44
C ASN A 51 2.37 -4.75 -9.39
N LEU A 52 1.26 -4.02 -9.33
CA LEU A 52 1.06 -2.94 -8.37
C LEU A 52 0.98 -3.47 -6.93
N ILE A 53 0.21 -4.55 -6.70
CA ILE A 53 0.14 -5.18 -5.37
C ILE A 53 1.49 -5.78 -4.99
N ASP A 54 2.13 -6.50 -5.91
CA ASP A 54 3.42 -7.14 -5.65
C ASP A 54 4.50 -6.11 -5.31
N PHE A 55 4.52 -4.98 -6.02
CA PHE A 55 5.40 -3.86 -5.73
C PHE A 55 5.14 -3.30 -4.32
N GLY A 56 3.88 -2.99 -4.00
CA GLY A 56 3.52 -2.46 -2.70
C GLY A 56 3.91 -3.38 -1.55
N GLN A 57 3.69 -4.69 -1.69
CA GLN A 57 4.04 -5.68 -0.67
C GLN A 57 5.54 -5.76 -0.40
N ARG A 58 6.36 -5.71 -1.46
CA ARG A 58 7.82 -5.70 -1.35
C ARG A 58 8.33 -4.39 -0.76
N GLU A 59 7.86 -3.25 -1.27
CA GLU A 59 8.31 -1.92 -0.83
C GLU A 59 7.99 -1.67 0.66
N PHE A 60 6.78 -2.04 1.09
CA PHE A 60 6.34 -1.82 2.46
C PHE A 60 6.58 -3.00 3.41
N ASN A 61 7.19 -4.09 2.92
CA ASN A 61 7.47 -5.31 3.69
C ASN A 61 6.23 -5.80 4.46
N CYS A 62 5.18 -6.10 3.70
CA CYS A 62 3.83 -6.40 4.19
C CYS A 62 3.14 -7.46 3.33
N CYS A 63 2.05 -8.03 3.82
CA CYS A 63 1.24 -9.01 3.08
C CYS A 63 -0.25 -8.81 3.32
N GLY A 64 -1.03 -8.85 2.23
CA GLY A 64 -2.46 -8.56 2.24
C GLY A 64 -2.78 -7.08 2.49
N GLY A 65 -4.03 -6.76 2.83
CA GLY A 65 -4.44 -5.41 3.16
C GLY A 65 -4.32 -5.13 4.65
N ILE A 66 -5.05 -5.90 5.44
CA ILE A 66 -5.09 -5.90 6.91
C ILE A 66 -4.26 -7.07 7.44
N SER A 67 -4.32 -8.23 6.78
CA SER A 67 -3.63 -9.45 7.19
C SER A 67 -3.23 -10.30 5.99
N TYR A 68 -2.20 -11.12 6.14
CA TYR A 68 -1.83 -12.12 5.14
C TYR A 68 -2.98 -13.11 4.81
N ASN A 69 -3.95 -13.29 5.71
CA ASN A 69 -5.15 -14.11 5.47
C ASN A 69 -6.16 -13.48 4.51
N ASP A 70 -6.02 -12.20 4.15
CA ASP A 70 -6.90 -11.55 3.15
C ASP A 70 -6.80 -12.24 1.79
N TRP A 71 -5.67 -12.90 1.51
CA TRP A 71 -5.48 -13.72 0.32
C TRP A 71 -6.51 -14.85 0.19
N SER A 72 -7.16 -15.26 1.28
CA SER A 72 -8.28 -16.20 1.22
C SER A 72 -9.49 -15.70 0.41
N GLN A 73 -9.61 -14.38 0.18
CA GLN A 73 -10.65 -13.79 -0.65
C GLN A 73 -10.45 -14.05 -2.15
N ASN A 74 -9.23 -14.38 -2.57
CA ASN A 74 -8.93 -14.71 -3.95
C ASN A 74 -9.20 -16.20 -4.23
N ILE A 75 -9.82 -16.50 -5.38
CA ILE A 75 -10.24 -17.87 -5.74
C ILE A 75 -9.07 -18.87 -5.82
N TYR A 76 -7.85 -18.43 -6.15
CA TYR A 76 -6.69 -19.31 -6.27
C TYR A 76 -6.00 -19.60 -4.93
N PHE A 77 -6.10 -18.67 -3.98
CA PHE A 77 -5.45 -18.76 -2.67
C PHE A 77 -6.40 -19.20 -1.55
N ASN A 78 -7.72 -19.14 -1.78
CA ASN A 78 -8.76 -19.52 -0.83
C ASN A 78 -8.51 -20.89 -0.18
N CYS A 79 -8.57 -20.96 1.15
CA CYS A 79 -8.24 -22.16 1.93
C CYS A 79 -9.27 -23.30 1.91
N SER A 80 -10.44 -23.11 1.29
CA SER A 80 -11.52 -24.11 1.26
C SER A 80 -11.01 -25.46 0.77
N SER A 81 -11.48 -26.55 1.39
CA SER A 81 -11.12 -27.93 1.00
C SER A 81 -11.51 -28.26 -0.44
N GLU A 82 -12.50 -27.56 -1.01
CA GLU A 82 -12.94 -27.71 -2.39
C GLU A 82 -12.01 -27.03 -3.41
N ASN A 83 -11.15 -26.13 -2.95
CA ASN A 83 -10.23 -25.42 -3.84
C ASN A 83 -9.13 -26.36 -4.34
N GLN A 84 -9.09 -26.58 -5.66
CA GLN A 84 -8.12 -27.46 -6.33
C GLN A 84 -6.87 -26.70 -6.81
N SER A 85 -6.80 -25.40 -6.55
CA SER A 85 -5.64 -24.59 -6.89
C SER A 85 -4.38 -25.11 -6.21
N ARG A 86 -3.27 -25.10 -6.95
CA ARG A 86 -1.94 -25.39 -6.40
C ARG A 86 -1.50 -24.35 -5.37
N GLU A 87 -2.08 -23.15 -5.42
CA GLU A 87 -1.79 -22.04 -4.52
C GLU A 87 -2.76 -21.97 -3.33
N ARG A 88 -3.59 -22.99 -3.12
CA ARG A 88 -4.51 -23.05 -1.98
C ARG A 88 -3.79 -22.81 -0.65
N CYS A 89 -4.40 -22.00 0.22
CA CYS A 89 -3.85 -21.58 1.50
C CYS A 89 -2.49 -20.89 1.42
N SER A 90 -2.13 -20.37 0.25
CA SER A 90 -0.84 -19.74 0.03
C SER A 90 -0.98 -18.22 -0.08
N VAL A 91 0.13 -17.50 -0.01
CA VAL A 91 0.19 -16.08 -0.37
C VAL A 91 1.14 -15.91 -1.55
N PRO A 92 1.04 -14.81 -2.31
CA PRO A 92 1.97 -14.55 -3.39
C PRO A 92 3.40 -14.39 -2.90
N TYR A 93 4.32 -14.63 -3.81
CA TYR A 93 5.76 -14.55 -3.56
C TYR A 93 6.22 -13.14 -3.14
N SER A 94 5.50 -12.07 -3.49
CA SER A 94 5.77 -10.71 -3.01
C SER A 94 5.68 -10.55 -1.48
N CYS A 95 4.99 -11.45 -0.78
CA CYS A 95 4.93 -11.47 0.68
C CYS A 95 6.16 -12.13 1.35
N CYS A 96 7.00 -12.82 0.58
CA CYS A 96 8.15 -13.56 1.09
C CYS A 96 9.20 -12.66 1.70
N LEU A 97 9.79 -13.11 2.81
CA LEU A 97 11.03 -12.54 3.30
C LEU A 97 12.13 -12.74 2.24
N HIS A 98 12.84 -11.67 1.90
CA HIS A 98 14.04 -11.75 1.07
C HIS A 98 15.27 -11.69 1.96
N ASN A 99 16.11 -12.71 1.87
CA ASN A 99 17.47 -12.66 2.39
C ASN A 99 18.41 -12.33 1.23
N GLU A 100 19.13 -11.22 1.32
CA GLU A 100 20.10 -10.81 0.29
C GLU A 100 21.24 -11.84 0.11
N ASP A 101 21.48 -12.68 1.11
CA ASP A 101 22.51 -13.71 1.13
C ASP A 101 22.09 -15.04 0.47
N GLU A 102 20.82 -15.20 0.06
CA GLU A 102 20.34 -16.43 -0.55
C GLU A 102 20.69 -16.50 -2.05
N ALA A 103 21.59 -17.43 -2.40
CA ALA A 103 21.95 -17.68 -3.80
C ALA A 103 20.80 -18.28 -4.64
N VAL A 104 19.76 -18.83 -3.99
CA VAL A 104 18.59 -19.42 -4.65
C VAL A 104 17.33 -18.90 -3.99
N VAL A 105 16.55 -18.16 -4.76
CA VAL A 105 15.27 -17.61 -4.36
C VAL A 105 14.22 -18.71 -4.20
N ASN A 106 13.61 -18.82 -3.01
CA ASN A 106 12.45 -19.70 -2.79
C ASN A 106 11.15 -19.03 -3.29
N THR A 107 10.78 -19.31 -4.53
CA THR A 107 9.54 -18.81 -5.13
C THR A 107 8.26 -19.40 -4.53
N MET A 108 8.38 -20.43 -3.68
CA MET A 108 7.28 -21.14 -3.03
C MET A 108 7.22 -20.89 -1.51
N CYS A 109 7.89 -19.85 -1.00
CA CYS A 109 7.89 -19.57 0.44
C CYS A 109 6.48 -19.38 1.02
N GLY A 110 5.55 -18.84 0.22
CA GLY A 110 4.18 -18.55 0.63
C GLY A 110 3.28 -19.79 0.63
N TYR A 111 3.79 -20.98 0.30
CA TYR A 111 2.97 -22.18 0.19
C TYR A 111 2.39 -22.61 1.54
N ARG A 112 1.06 -22.71 1.62
CA ARG A 112 0.30 -23.11 2.82
C ARG A 112 0.53 -22.24 4.07
N VAL A 113 1.14 -21.07 3.96
CA VAL A 113 1.40 -20.22 5.14
C VAL A 113 0.12 -19.74 5.83
N GLN A 114 -1.02 -19.71 5.13
CA GLN A 114 -2.32 -19.43 5.75
C GLN A 114 -2.78 -20.50 6.76
N THR A 115 -2.15 -21.67 6.80
CA THR A 115 -2.42 -22.71 7.80
C THR A 115 -1.54 -22.62 9.04
N LEU A 116 -0.53 -21.75 9.03
CA LEU A 116 0.42 -21.57 10.12
C LEU A 116 -0.09 -20.49 11.08
N ASP A 117 0.37 -20.56 12.33
CA ASP A 117 0.11 -19.49 13.28
C ASP A 117 0.94 -18.24 12.93
N TYR A 118 0.51 -17.07 13.42
CA TYR A 118 1.14 -15.78 13.10
C TYR A 118 2.65 -15.75 13.32
N LEU A 119 3.13 -16.38 14.40
CA LEU A 119 4.56 -16.42 14.73
C LEU A 119 5.35 -17.31 13.76
N GLU A 120 4.80 -18.48 13.41
CA GLU A 120 5.42 -19.42 12.48
C GLU A 120 5.41 -18.89 11.04
N ALA A 121 4.29 -18.29 10.62
CA ALA A 121 4.20 -17.63 9.32
C ALA A 121 5.22 -16.47 9.19
N GLY A 122 5.51 -15.79 10.30
CA GLY A 122 6.49 -14.71 10.38
C GLY A 122 7.94 -15.12 10.10
N GLU A 123 8.25 -16.42 10.09
CA GLU A 123 9.57 -16.93 9.70
C GLU A 123 9.76 -16.99 8.18
N TYR A 124 8.67 -16.95 7.42
CA TYR A 124 8.68 -17.12 5.95
C TYR A 124 8.18 -15.88 5.19
N ILE A 125 7.23 -15.14 5.78
CA ILE A 125 6.56 -14.02 5.12
C ILE A 125 6.43 -12.80 6.04
N HIS A 126 6.19 -11.64 5.43
CA HIS A 126 5.75 -10.46 6.14
C HIS A 126 4.28 -10.60 6.58
N THR A 127 4.02 -10.90 7.85
CA THR A 127 2.64 -11.17 8.34
C THR A 127 1.78 -9.92 8.57
N ASN A 128 2.39 -8.73 8.60
CA ASN A 128 1.68 -7.46 8.82
C ASN A 128 0.93 -7.01 7.56
N GLY A 129 -0.27 -6.46 7.73
CA GLY A 129 -1.02 -5.84 6.65
C GLY A 129 -0.38 -4.57 6.08
N CYS A 130 -0.55 -4.35 4.77
CA CYS A 130 0.03 -3.20 4.09
C CYS A 130 -0.60 -1.86 4.50
N ILE A 131 -1.87 -1.85 4.91
CA ILE A 131 -2.55 -0.61 5.32
C ILE A 131 -1.91 -0.03 6.58
N ASP A 132 -1.65 -0.87 7.58
CA ASP A 132 -0.99 -0.44 8.82
C ASP A 132 0.45 -0.03 8.58
N LYS A 133 1.18 -0.75 7.73
CA LYS A 133 2.55 -0.41 7.33
C LYS A 133 2.61 0.94 6.62
N LEU A 134 1.69 1.22 5.70
CA LEU A 134 1.58 2.51 5.03
C LEU A 134 1.30 3.64 6.01
N VAL A 135 0.35 3.45 6.94
CA VAL A 135 0.03 4.44 7.98
C VAL A 135 1.24 4.70 8.87
N ASN A 136 1.94 3.66 9.31
CA ASN A 136 3.14 3.79 10.13
C ASN A 136 4.26 4.52 9.37
N TRP A 137 4.45 4.22 8.09
CA TRP A 137 5.41 4.92 7.24
C TRP A 137 5.09 6.42 7.14
N LEU A 138 3.82 6.79 6.96
CA LEU A 138 3.38 8.19 6.94
C LEU A 138 3.70 8.91 8.26
N HIS A 139 3.43 8.27 9.40
CA HIS A 139 3.74 8.84 10.72
C HIS A 139 5.25 9.00 10.94
N SER A 140 6.06 8.02 10.55
CA SER A 140 7.52 8.09 10.69
C SER A 140 8.16 9.13 9.76
N ASN A 141 7.54 9.42 8.62
CA ASN A 141 8.04 10.37 7.61
C ASN A 141 7.31 11.71 7.61
N LEU A 142 6.58 12.03 8.68
CA LEU A 142 5.77 13.25 8.76
C LEU A 142 6.59 14.53 8.53
N PHE A 143 7.84 14.58 9.00
CA PHE A 143 8.73 15.72 8.76
C PHE A 143 9.12 15.87 7.29
N LEU A 144 9.39 14.76 6.61
CA LEU A 144 9.72 14.76 5.18
C LEU A 144 8.52 15.22 4.36
N LEU A 145 7.34 14.64 4.64
CA LEU A 145 6.08 15.02 3.98
C LEU A 145 5.73 16.49 4.24
N GLY A 146 5.89 16.96 5.47
CA GLY A 146 5.72 18.36 5.83
C GLY A 146 6.70 19.27 5.09
N GLY A 147 7.96 18.87 4.97
CA GLY A 147 8.98 19.58 4.21
C GLY A 147 8.63 19.69 2.72
N VAL A 148 8.16 18.60 2.09
CA VAL A 148 7.67 18.60 0.70
C VAL A 148 6.46 19.53 0.55
N ALA A 149 5.49 19.45 1.47
CA ALA A 149 4.31 20.30 1.44
C ALA A 149 4.67 21.80 1.55
N LEU A 150 5.59 22.15 2.47
CA LEU A 150 6.11 23.51 2.60
C LEU A 150 6.91 23.94 1.37
N GLY A 151 7.72 23.05 0.80
CA GLY A 151 8.49 23.30 -0.42
C GLY A 151 7.60 23.57 -1.64
N LEU A 152 6.40 22.99 -1.69
CA LEU A 152 5.40 23.29 -2.70
C LEU A 152 4.64 24.59 -2.41
N ALA A 153 4.29 24.85 -1.15
CA ALA A 153 3.46 25.98 -0.74
C ALA A 153 4.21 27.33 -0.72
N ILE A 154 5.44 27.36 -0.20
CA ILE A 154 6.22 28.60 -0.01
C ILE A 154 6.46 29.35 -1.33
N PRO A 155 6.93 28.71 -2.41
CA PRO A 155 7.12 29.38 -3.70
C PRO A 155 5.82 29.99 -4.23
N GLN A 156 4.68 29.31 -4.07
CA GLN A 156 3.39 29.84 -4.54
C GLN A 156 3.04 31.15 -3.83
N VAL A 157 3.33 31.25 -2.53
CA VAL A 157 3.06 32.44 -1.71
C VAL A 157 4.07 33.57 -2.01
N THR A 158 5.35 33.24 -2.22
CA THR A 158 6.38 34.26 -2.52
C THR A 158 6.26 34.80 -3.94
N PHE A 159 6.01 33.94 -4.94
CA PHE A 159 5.77 34.38 -6.33
C PHE A 159 4.48 35.19 -6.47
N TYR A 160 3.44 34.88 -5.68
CA TYR A 160 2.24 35.71 -5.61
C TYR A 160 2.55 37.15 -5.14
N LYS A 161 3.40 37.31 -4.11
CA LYS A 161 3.82 38.63 -3.62
C LYS A 161 4.78 39.37 -4.54
N ALA A 162 5.61 38.66 -5.31
CA ALA A 162 6.58 39.29 -6.21
C ALA A 162 5.97 39.82 -7.52
N PHE A 163 4.75 39.39 -7.87
CA PHE A 163 4.05 39.76 -9.11
C PHE A 163 2.89 40.75 -8.91
N MET A 164 2.63 41.15 -7.66
CA MET A 164 1.67 42.17 -7.26
C MET A 164 2.43 43.44 -6.88
#